data_AF-A0A9E3ITT5-F1
#
_entry.id   AF-A0A9E3ITT5-F1
#
_cell.length_a   1.000
_cell.length_b   1.000
_cell.length_c   1.000
_cell.angle_alpha   90.00
_cell.angle_beta   90.00
_cell.angle_gamma   90.00
#
_symmetry.space_group_name_H-M   'P 1'
#
loop_
_entity.id
_entity.type
_entity.pdbx_description
1 polymer ?
#
loop_
_entity_poly.entity_id
_entity_poly.type
_entity_poly.pdbx_seq_one_letter_code
_entity_poly.pdbx_strand_id
1 'polypeptide(L)'
;MRFLAIYHPESGVEGGAPDPEHMAAMGQLIEEQMKSGMLLDTQPLAPRAQCARVRLADDAFTVSEEPLRAGGFAILNADSLEAAIEGCKTFLKAAGPGVSEIRQIVDFALPK
;
A
#
# COMPACT_ATOMS: atom_id res chain seq x y z
N MET A 1 -9.01 -2.20 14.15
CA MET A 1 -9.43 -2.82 12.86
C MET A 1 -8.25 -2.82 11.90
N ARG A 2 -8.24 -3.66 10.86
CA ARG A 2 -7.14 -3.70 9.90
C ARG A 2 -7.52 -3.09 8.56
N PHE A 3 -6.58 -2.37 7.95
CA PHE A 3 -6.77 -1.75 6.64
C PHE A 3 -5.58 -2.05 5.74
N LEU A 4 -5.84 -2.30 4.46
CA LEU A 4 -4.85 -2.31 3.39
C LEU A 4 -4.85 -0.92 2.77
N ALA A 5 -3.67 -0.29 2.73
CA ALA A 5 -3.41 0.92 1.97
C ALA A 5 -2.48 0.61 0.80
N ILE A 6 -2.84 1.01 -0.42
CA ILE A 6 -2.01 0.87 -1.63
C ILE A 6 -1.65 2.26 -2.13
N TYR A 7 -0.36 2.52 -2.32
CA TYR A 7 0.14 3.80 -2.80
C TYR A 7 0.31 3.80 -4.32
N HIS A 8 -0.28 4.79 -4.98
CA HIS A 8 -0.18 5.06 -6.40
C HIS A 8 0.53 6.42 -6.61
N PRO A 9 1.84 6.45 -6.89
CA PRO A 9 2.59 7.70 -7.07
C PRO A 9 2.15 8.45 -8.33
N GLU A 10 2.02 9.78 -8.26
CA GLU A 10 1.69 10.62 -9.43
C GLU A 10 2.86 10.72 -10.42
N SER A 11 4.10 10.63 -9.93
CA SER A 11 5.33 10.76 -10.75
C SER A 11 5.50 9.66 -11.81
N GLY A 12 4.77 8.54 -11.69
CA GLY A 12 4.90 7.38 -12.57
C GLY A 12 6.21 6.60 -12.39
N VAL A 13 7.05 6.96 -11.43
CA VAL A 13 8.28 6.23 -11.09
C VAL A 13 7.91 4.95 -10.35
N GLU A 14 8.41 3.81 -10.84
CA GLU A 14 8.18 2.48 -10.27
C GLU A 14 9.52 1.83 -9.88
N GLY A 15 9.56 1.19 -8.71
CA GLY A 15 10.75 0.44 -8.26
C GLY A 15 12.04 1.24 -8.13
N GLY A 16 11.96 2.57 -8.06
CA GLY A 16 13.10 3.43 -7.76
C GLY A 16 13.24 3.62 -6.26
N ALA A 17 14.43 3.37 -5.71
CA ALA A 17 14.75 3.85 -4.37
C ALA A 17 14.64 5.39 -4.39
N PRO A 18 13.84 5.99 -3.49
CA PRO A 18 13.85 7.43 -3.29
C PRO A 18 15.26 7.98 -3.04
N ASP A 19 15.42 9.30 -3.09
CA ASP A 19 16.69 9.89 -2.66
C ASP A 19 17.00 9.50 -1.18
N PRO A 20 18.28 9.55 -0.76
CA PRO A 20 18.67 9.11 0.58
C PRO A 20 17.97 9.85 1.73
N GLU A 21 17.66 11.14 1.57
CA GLU A 21 16.94 11.96 2.54
C GLU A 21 15.47 11.52 2.64
N HIS A 22 14.84 11.25 1.50
CA HIS A 22 13.50 10.69 1.45
C HIS A 22 13.43 9.29 2.07
N MET A 23 14.43 8.44 1.82
CA MET A 23 14.54 7.12 2.45
C MET A 23 14.69 7.22 3.97
N ALA A 24 15.46 8.18 4.47
CA ALA A 24 15.63 8.40 5.90
C ALA A 24 14.32 8.88 6.56
N ALA A 25 13.64 9.85 5.95
CA ALA A 25 12.35 10.35 6.44
C ALA A 25 11.27 9.26 6.43
N MET A 26 11.20 8.47 5.35
CA MET A 26 10.27 7.33 5.27
C MET A 26 10.61 6.25 6.31
N GLY A 27 11.89 5.94 6.49
CA GLY A 27 12.36 4.98 7.49
C GLY A 27 11.98 5.39 8.93
N GLN A 28 12.16 6.66 9.28
CA GLN A 28 11.75 7.20 10.58
C GLN A 28 10.23 7.09 10.77
N LEU A 29 9.45 7.50 9.76
CA LEU A 29 7.99 7.39 9.81
C LEU A 29 7.52 5.95 9.99
N ILE A 30 8.12 5.00 9.26
CA ILE A 30 7.82 3.57 9.40
C ILE A 30 8.13 3.11 10.82
N GLU A 31 9.31 3.44 11.35
CA GLU A 31 9.71 3.04 12.70
C GLU A 31 8.75 3.58 13.77
N GLU A 32 8.37 4.86 13.67
CA GLU A 32 7.43 5.51 14.57
C GLU A 32 6.03 4.87 14.51
N GLN A 33 5.51 4.63 13.31
CA GLN A 33 4.18 4.04 13.15
C GLN A 33 4.12 2.55 13.51
N MET A 34 5.21 1.80 13.31
CA MET A 34 5.31 0.43 13.82
C MET A 34 5.31 0.42 15.35
N LYS A 35 6.08 1.33 15.98
CA LYS A 35 6.13 1.48 17.45
C LYS A 35 4.79 1.88 18.06
N SER A 36 4.03 2.75 17.38
CA SER A 36 2.69 3.14 17.84
C SER A 36 1.65 2.02 17.67
N GLY A 37 1.98 0.97 16.91
CA GLY A 37 1.05 -0.10 16.56
C GLY A 37 0.05 0.30 15.47
N MET A 38 0.25 1.45 14.82
CA MET A 38 -0.58 1.91 13.71
C MET A 38 -0.21 1.21 12.40
N LEU A 39 1.06 0.92 12.20
CA LEU A 39 1.56 0.15 11.06
C LEU A 39 1.85 -1.27 11.52
N LEU A 40 1.31 -2.24 10.78
CA LEU A 40 1.54 -3.67 11.02
C LEU A 40 2.55 -4.26 10.03
N ASP A 41 2.50 -3.79 8.78
CA ASP A 41 3.39 -4.26 7.72
C ASP A 41 3.50 -3.22 6.60
N THR A 42 4.63 -3.15 5.89
CA THR A 42 4.80 -2.25 4.73
C THR A 42 5.99 -2.63 3.86
N GLN A 43 5.81 -2.62 2.54
CA GLN A 43 6.88 -2.94 1.59
C GLN A 43 6.69 -2.18 0.27
N PRO A 44 7.79 -1.85 -0.43
CA PRO A 44 7.71 -1.45 -1.82
C PRO A 44 7.21 -2.64 -2.67
N LEU A 45 6.51 -2.32 -3.74
CA LEU A 45 6.08 -3.30 -4.74
C LEU A 45 7.03 -3.27 -5.95
N ALA A 46 7.16 -4.41 -6.63
CA ALA A 46 7.91 -4.48 -7.87
C ALA A 46 7.27 -3.59 -8.95
N PRO A 47 8.05 -3.11 -9.94
CA PRO A 47 7.51 -2.35 -11.07
C PRO A 47 6.41 -3.10 -11.82
N ARG A 48 5.52 -2.37 -12.50
CA ARG A 48 4.39 -2.92 -13.26
C ARG A 48 4.82 -3.94 -14.32
N ALA A 49 6.01 -3.78 -14.88
CA ALA A 49 6.61 -4.73 -15.83
C ALA A 49 6.89 -6.12 -15.22
N GLN A 50 6.88 -6.24 -13.90
CA GLN A 50 7.06 -7.48 -13.15
C GLN A 50 5.77 -7.90 -12.42
N CYS A 51 4.64 -7.29 -12.76
CA CYS A 51 3.32 -7.65 -12.23
C CYS A 51 2.53 -8.47 -13.25
N ALA A 52 1.61 -9.29 -12.75
CA ALA A 52 0.66 -10.02 -13.58
C ALA A 52 -0.74 -9.91 -12.97
N ARG A 53 -1.73 -9.65 -13.82
CA ARG A 53 -3.15 -9.74 -13.49
C ARG A 53 -3.69 -11.02 -14.13
N VAL A 54 -4.17 -11.94 -13.30
CA VAL A 54 -4.79 -13.18 -13.74
C VAL A 54 -6.31 -13.07 -13.58
N ARG A 55 -7.07 -13.35 -14.64
CA ARG A 55 -8.53 -13.36 -14.64
C ARG A 55 -9.04 -14.75 -15.04
N LEU A 56 -9.99 -15.28 -14.28
CA LEU A 56 -10.78 -16.47 -14.64
C LEU A 56 -12.19 -16.00 -15.04
N ALA A 57 -12.65 -16.40 -16.23
CA ALA A 57 -14.03 -16.22 -16.67
C ALA A 57 -14.40 -17.37 -17.60
N ASP A 58 -15.60 -17.93 -17.44
CA ASP A 58 -16.10 -19.05 -18.25
C ASP A 58 -15.10 -20.22 -18.35
N ASP A 59 -14.53 -20.64 -17.20
CA ASP A 59 -13.47 -21.65 -17.06
C ASP A 59 -12.17 -21.39 -17.85
N ALA A 60 -12.00 -20.17 -18.40
CA ALA A 60 -10.83 -19.74 -19.12
C ALA A 60 -10.01 -18.72 -18.32
N PHE A 61 -8.68 -18.92 -18.30
CA PHE A 61 -7.74 -17.97 -17.73
C PHE A 61 -7.20 -17.00 -18.78
N THR A 62 -7.13 -15.72 -18.43
CA THR A 62 -6.36 -14.71 -19.15
C THR A 62 -5.34 -14.06 -18.21
N VAL A 63 -4.16 -13.76 -18.76
CA VAL A 63 -3.10 -13.04 -18.06
C VAL A 63 -2.85 -11.73 -18.80
N SER A 64 -2.91 -10.62 -18.07
CA SER A 64 -2.64 -9.28 -18.59
C SER A 64 -1.73 -8.51 -17.64
N GLU A 65 -1.26 -7.35 -18.08
CA GLU A 65 -0.65 -6.38 -17.16
C GLU A 65 -1.74 -5.75 -16.26
N GLU A 66 -1.33 -5.23 -15.10
CA GLU A 66 -2.18 -4.42 -14.24
C GLU A 66 -2.26 -2.98 -14.78
N PRO A 67 -3.46 -2.41 -15.01
CA PRO A 67 -3.59 -1.05 -15.52
C PRO A 67 -3.10 0.03 -14.54
N LEU A 68 -3.20 -0.19 -13.23
CA LEU A 68 -2.81 0.80 -12.21
C LEU A 68 -1.44 0.49 -11.60
N ARG A 69 -0.57 1.50 -11.58
CA ARG A 69 0.78 1.40 -10.98
C ARG A 69 0.66 1.42 -9.46
N ALA A 70 1.35 0.53 -8.75
CA ALA A 70 1.42 0.55 -7.28
C ALA A 70 2.88 0.63 -6.82
N GLY A 71 3.21 1.62 -5.99
CA GLY A 71 4.57 1.84 -5.47
C GLY A 71 4.86 1.03 -4.21
N GLY A 72 3.83 0.72 -3.43
CA GLY A 72 3.95 0.01 -2.17
C GLY A 72 2.61 -0.25 -1.52
N PHE A 73 2.61 -1.06 -0.48
CA PHE A 73 1.46 -1.27 0.37
C PHE A 73 1.81 -1.06 1.84
N ALA A 74 0.79 -0.79 2.64
CA ALA A 74 0.84 -0.80 4.09
C ALA A 74 -0.38 -1.53 4.66
N ILE A 75 -0.16 -2.31 5.72
CA ILE A 75 -1.22 -2.87 6.55
C ILE A 75 -1.30 -2.01 7.81
N LEU A 76 -2.42 -1.32 7.98
CA LEU A 76 -2.64 -0.42 9.11
C LEU A 76 -3.55 -1.07 10.15
N ASN A 77 -3.31 -0.76 11.42
CA ASN A 77 -4.21 -1.03 12.52
C ASN A 77 -4.75 0.30 13.06
N ALA A 78 -6.07 0.50 12.92
CA ALA A 78 -6.75 1.72 13.31
C ALA A 78 -8.17 1.42 13.81
N ASP A 79 -8.71 2.27 14.67
CA ASP A 79 -10.04 2.06 15.27
C ASP A 79 -11.19 2.39 14.32
N SER A 80 -10.93 3.16 13.25
CA SER A 80 -11.91 3.52 12.23
C SER A 80 -11.25 3.81 10.87
N LEU A 81 -12.06 3.95 9.83
CA LEU A 81 -11.60 4.36 8.51
C LEU A 81 -11.01 5.79 8.54
N GLU A 82 -11.60 6.69 9.32
CA GLU A 82 -11.12 8.06 9.50
C GLU A 82 -9.72 8.07 10.12
N ALA A 83 -9.48 7.25 11.14
CA ALA A 83 -8.15 7.11 11.75
C ALA A 83 -7.12 6.54 10.75
N ALA A 84 -7.51 5.56 9.92
CA ALA A 84 -6.65 5.06 8.84
C ALA A 84 -6.34 6.15 7.78
N ILE A 85 -7.34 6.96 7.43
CA ILE A 85 -7.18 8.10 6.51
C ILE A 85 -6.16 9.11 7.05
N GLU A 86 -6.19 9.44 8.35
CA GLU A 86 -5.19 10.34 8.94
C GLU A 86 -3.77 9.76 8.89
N GLY A 87 -3.62 8.44 9.07
CA GLY A 87 -2.35 7.74 8.85
C GLY A 87 -1.85 7.88 7.42
N CYS A 88 -2.72 7.63 6.45
CA CYS A 88 -2.39 7.76 5.03
C CYS A 88 -2.07 9.21 4.63
N LYS A 89 -2.72 10.22 5.24
CA LYS A 89 -2.37 11.64 5.02
C LYS A 89 -0.96 11.94 5.52
N THR A 90 -0.58 11.42 6.68
CA THR A 90 0.78 11.55 7.21
C THR A 90 1.79 10.87 6.28
N PHE A 91 1.48 9.66 5.81
CA PHE A 91 2.29 8.97 4.82
C PHE A 91 2.45 9.76 3.52
N LEU A 92 1.37 10.28 2.92
CA LEU A 92 1.46 11.04 1.66
C LEU A 92 2.28 12.34 1.79
N LYS A 93 2.30 12.97 2.98
CA LYS A 93 3.20 14.11 3.23
C LYS A 93 4.68 13.72 3.17
N ALA A 94 5.02 12.49 3.56
CA ALA A 94 6.38 11.96 3.46
C ALA A 94 6.68 11.38 2.07
N ALA A 95 5.76 10.60 1.49
CA ALA A 95 5.91 9.88 0.23
C ALA A 95 5.81 10.78 -1.01
N GLY A 96 5.12 11.93 -0.89
CA GLY A 96 4.89 12.86 -1.99
C GLY A 96 3.53 12.69 -2.70
N PRO A 97 3.30 13.46 -3.78
CA PRO A 97 2.04 13.48 -4.50
C PRO A 97 1.65 12.10 -5.06
N GLY A 98 0.40 11.71 -4.80
CA GLY A 98 -0.17 10.47 -5.26
C GLY A 98 -1.47 10.13 -4.52
N VAL A 99 -1.95 8.92 -4.73
CA VAL A 99 -3.17 8.41 -4.12
C VAL A 99 -2.83 7.27 -3.18
N SER A 100 -3.39 7.28 -1.97
CA SER A 100 -3.41 6.10 -1.09
C SER A 100 -4.82 5.53 -1.11
N GLU A 101 -5.00 4.38 -1.77
CA GLU A 101 -6.26 3.64 -1.78
C GLU A 101 -6.38 2.86 -0.47
N ILE A 102 -7.44 3.07 0.30
CA ILE A 102 -7.60 2.48 1.63
C ILE A 102 -8.82 1.56 1.65
N ARG A 103 -8.63 0.31 2.08
CA ARG A 103 -9.71 -0.67 2.24
C ARG A 103 -9.63 -1.37 3.58
N GLN A 104 -10.76 -1.52 4.25
CA GLN A 104 -10.81 -2.37 5.44
C GLN A 104 -10.58 -3.83 5.06
N ILE A 105 -9.69 -4.50 5.77
CA ILE A 105 -9.52 -5.95 5.70
C ILE A 105 -10.59 -6.57 6.60
N VAL A 106 -11.49 -7.33 5.98
CA VAL A 106 -12.51 -8.09 6.70
C VAL A 106 -12.01 -9.52 6.83
N ASP A 107 -11.90 -9.99 8.06
CA ASP A 107 -11.41 -11.34 8.34
C ASP A 107 -12.40 -12.38 7.85
N PHE A 108 -11.88 -13.46 7.26
CA PHE A 108 -12.72 -14.60 6.91
C PHE A 108 -13.33 -15.18 8.18
N ALA A 109 -14.66 -15.21 8.25
CA ALA A 109 -15.36 -16.09 9.17
C ALA A 109 -15.33 -17.50 8.60
N LEU A 110 -14.24 -18.24 8.84
CA LEU A 110 -14.22 -19.66 8.52
C LEU A 110 -15.18 -20.37 9.49
N PRO A 111 -16.15 -21.17 8.99
CA PRO A 111 -16.91 -22.05 9.87
C PRO A 111 -15.92 -23.00 10.56
N LYS A 112 -16.02 -23.08 11.90
CA LYS A 112 -15.25 -24.05 12.70
C LYS A 112 -15.72 -25.47 12.45
#